data_AF-A0A5F9D4R7-F1
#
_entry.id   AF-A0A5F9D4R7-F1
#
_cell.length_a   1.000
_cell.length_b   1.000
_cell.length_c   1.000
_cell.angle_alpha   90.00
_cell.angle_beta   90.00
_cell.angle_gamma   90.00
#
_symmetry.space_group_name_H-M   'P 1'
#
loop_
_entity.id
_entity.type
_entity.pdbx_description
1 polymer ?
#
loop_
_entity_poly.entity_id
_entity_poly.type
_entity_poly.pdbx_seq_one_letter_code
_entity_poly.pdbx_strand_id
1 'polypeptide(L)' 'MDVFLMIRRHKTTIFTDAKESSTVFELKRIVEGILKRPPDEQRLYKMTLSKLCASSPSPAPRSCLMS' A
#
# COMPACT_ATOMS: atom_id res chain seq x y z
N MET A 1 -21.48 2.66 -5.15
CA MET A 1 -20.75 2.11 -6.31
C MET A 1 -19.70 1.12 -5.83
N ASP A 2 -19.20 0.25 -6.70
CA ASP A 2 -18.06 -0.62 -6.37
C ASP A 2 -16.75 0.07 -6.79
N VAL A 3 -15.74 -0.02 -5.94
CA VAL A 3 -14.40 0.51 -6.19
C VAL A 3 -13.40 -0.63 -6.21
N PHE A 4 -12.52 -0.64 -7.21
CA PHE A 4 -11.45 -1.61 -7.31
C PHE A 4 -10.20 -1.06 -6.63
N LEU A 5 -9.63 -1.83 -5.71
CA LEU A 5 -8.52 -1.45 -4.86
C LEU A 5 -7.31 -2.35 -5.10
N MET A 6 -6.12 -1.74 -5.10
CA MET A 6 -4.85 -2.45 -5.05
C MET A 6 -4.18 -2.15 -3.71
N ILE A 7 -4.19 -3.12 -2.80
CA ILE A 7 -3.55 -2.98 -1.49
C ILE A 7 -2.14 -3.55 -1.59
N ARG A 8 -1.11 -2.71 -1.41
CA ARG A 8 0.30 -3.10 -1.52
C ARG A 8 1.00 -3.04 -0.16
N ARG A 9 1.72 -4.11 0.19
CA ARG A 9 2.57 -4.21 1.38
C ARG A 9 3.82 -5.03 1.06
N HIS A 10 5.00 -4.44 1.16
CA HIS A 10 6.27 -5.07 0.77
C HIS A 10 6.16 -5.69 -0.64
N LYS A 11 6.31 -7.02 -0.76
CA LYS A 11 6.20 -7.78 -2.02
C LYS A 11 4.79 -8.32 -2.28
N THR A 12 3.84 -8.11 -1.37
CA THR A 12 2.46 -8.60 -1.48
C THR A 12 1.56 -7.53 -2.09
N THR A 13 0.76 -7.92 -3.08
CA THR A 13 -0.27 -7.08 -3.69
C THR A 13 -1.59 -7.84 -3.69
N ILE A 14 -2.62 -7.23 -3.12
CA ILE A 14 -3.98 -7.80 -3.05
C ILE A 14 -4.87 -6.97 -3.96
N PHE A 15 -5.53 -7.65 -4.90
CA PHE A 15 -6.59 -7.08 -5.72
C PHE A 15 -7.92 -7.44 -5.10
N THR A 16 -8.72 -6.43 -4.78
CA THR A 16 -10.05 -6.62 -4.20
C THR A 16 -10.95 -5.49 -4.65
N ASP A 17 -12.24 -5.75 -4.73
CA ASP A 17 -13.27 -4.73 -4.77
C ASP A 17 -13.84 -4.47 -3.36
N ALA A 18 -14.48 -3.32 -3.20
CA ALA A 18 -15.27 -2.97 -2.02
C ALA A 18 -16.38 -1.99 -2.43
N LYS A 19 -17.43 -1.86 -1.62
CA LYS A 19 -18.40 -0.78 -1.80
C LYS A 19 -17.74 0.55 -1.45
N GLU A 20 -18.06 1.59 -2.19
CA GLU A 20 -17.61 2.96 -1.89
C GLU A 20 -18.03 3.43 -0.49
N SER A 21 -19.15 2.90 0.02
CA SER A 21 -19.66 3.16 1.37
C SER A 21 -18.99 2.31 2.47
N SER A 22 -18.15 1.34 2.11
CA SER A 22 -17.49 0.47 3.09
C SER A 22 -16.49 1.25 3.94
N THR A 23 -16.41 0.87 5.20
CA THR A 23 -15.49 1.53 6.14
C THR A 23 -14.07 0.99 6.00
N VAL A 24 -13.09 1.77 6.47
CA VAL A 24 -11.70 1.31 6.56
C VAL A 24 -11.57 0.06 7.45
N PHE A 25 -12.43 -0.10 8.45
CA PHE A 25 -12.44 -1.27 9.34
C PHE A 25 -12.91 -2.54 8.63
N GLU A 26 -13.96 -2.46 7.80
CA GLU A 26 -14.40 -3.57 6.96
C GLU A 26 -13.31 -4.01 5.98
N LEU A 27 -12.62 -3.04 5.36
CA LEU A 27 -11.49 -3.34 4.47
C LEU A 27 -10.34 -4.02 5.23
N LYS A 28 -10.05 -3.62 6.46
CA LYS A 28 -9.07 -4.29 7.33
C LYS A 28 -9.46 -5.73 7.68
N ARG A 29 -10.76 -6.06 7.77
CA ARG A 29 -11.23 -7.44 7.98
C ARG A 29 -11.00 -8.33 6.75
N ILE A 30 -11.17 -7.78 5.55
CA ILE A 30 -10.79 -8.48 4.30
C ILE A 30 -9.28 -8.77 4.31
N VAL A 31 -8.46 -7.77 4.64
CA VAL A 31 -7.00 -7.92 4.74
C VAL A 31 -6.60 -8.89 5.86
N GLU A 32 -7.32 -8.93 6.99
CA GLU A 32 -7.12 -9.91 8.06
C GLU A 32 -7.36 -11.33 7.56
N GLY A 33 -8.42 -11.56 6.78
CA GLY A 33 -8.71 -12.86 6.17
C GLY A 33 -7.56 -13.40 5.31
N ILE A 34 -6.80 -12.51 4.66
CA ILE A 34 -5.71 -12.85 3.76
C ILE A 34 -4.36 -12.93 4.49
N LEU A 35 -4.01 -11.90 5.28
CA LEU A 35 -2.70 -11.77 5.94
C LEU A 35 -2.65 -12.34 7.36
N LYS A 36 -3.80 -12.76 7.91
CA LYS A 36 -3.94 -13.29 9.28
C LYS A 36 -3.40 -12.35 10.35
N ARG A 37 -3.63 -11.04 10.17
CA ARG A 37 -3.25 -9.98 11.11
C ARG A 37 -4.48 -9.19 11.56
N PRO A 38 -4.67 -8.94 12.86
CA PRO A 38 -5.88 -8.27 13.36
C PRO A 38 -5.97 -6.81 12.85
N PRO A 39 -7.17 -6.21 12.74
CA PRO A 39 -7.36 -4.86 12.21
C PRO A 39 -6.57 -3.76 12.93
N ASP A 40 -6.32 -3.92 14.22
CA ASP A 40 -5.61 -2.93 15.05
C ASP A 40 -4.11 -2.86 14.73
N GLU A 41 -3.53 -3.96 14.25
CA GLU A 41 -2.14 -4.01 13.76
C GLU A 41 -1.98 -3.46 12.33
N GLN A 42 -3.09 -3.18 11.65
CA GLN A 42 -3.07 -2.73 10.26
C GLN A 42 -3.17 -1.20 10.14
N ARG A 43 -2.39 -0.61 9.23
CA ARG A 43 -2.49 0.80 8.85
C ARG A 43 -2.63 0.91 7.33
N LEU A 44 -3.79 1.35 6.88
CA LEU A 44 -4.07 1.59 5.47
C LEU A 44 -3.83 3.06 5.14
N TYR A 45 -3.14 3.31 4.03
CA TYR A 45 -2.86 4.65 3.53
C TYR A 45 -3.37 4.80 2.11
N LYS A 46 -4.04 5.90 1.82
CA LYS A 46 -4.33 6.29 0.44
C LYS A 46 -3.02 6.67 -0.25
N MET A 47 -2.69 5.99 -1.33
CA MET A 47 -1.53 6.33 -2.14
C MET A 47 -1.84 7.62 -2.90
N THR A 48 -1.23 8.71 -2.45
CA THR A 48 -1.19 9.99 -3.15
C THR A 48 0.13 10.08 -3.89
N LEU A 49 0.14 10.69 -5.09
CA LEU A 49 1.31 10.76 -5.98
C LEU A 49 2.55 11.32 -5.27
N SER A 50 2.38 12.16 -4.25
CA SER A 50 3.45 12.73 -3.42
C SER A 50 4.23 11.70 -2.59
N LYS A 51 3.65 10.53 -2.26
CA LYS A 51 4.32 9.51 -1.44
C LYS A 51 5.23 8.58 -2.24
N LEU A 52 5.12 8.55 -3.57
CA LEU A 52 6.02 7.73 -4.40
C LEU A 52 7.48 8.23 -4.30
N CYS A 53 7.66 9.54 -4.14
CA CYS A 53 8.97 10.19 -4.02
C CYS A 53 9.69 9.91 -2.69
N ALA A 54 8.96 9.58 -1.61
CA ALA A 54 9.56 9.31 -0.31
C ALA A 54 10.07 7.86 -0.17
N SER A 55 9.68 6.95 -1.06
CA SER A 55 10.06 5.53 -1.02
C SER A 55 11.17 5.14 -2.01
N SER A 56 11.70 6.06 -2.81
CA SER A 56 12.95 5.82 -3.54
C SER A 56 14.11 5.91 -2.55
N PRO A 57 14.83 4.83 -2.23
CA PRO A 57 16.16 4.99 -1.68
C PRO A 57 16.98 5.60 -2.82
N SER A 58 17.32 6.87 -2.73
CA SER A 58 18.48 7.37 -3.46
C SER A 58 19.70 6.78 -2.78
N PRO A 59 20.51 5.95 -3.46
CA PRO A 59 21.94 6.12 -3.37
C PRO A 59 22.29 7.04 -4.53
N ALA A 60 22.72 8.27 -4.23
CA ALA A 60 23.67 8.87 -5.14
C ALA A 60 24.91 7.95 -5.17
N PRO A 61 25.38 7.46 -6.32
CA PRO A 61 26.77 7.09 -6.43
C PRO A 61 27.54 8.40 -6.63
N ARG A 62 28.14 8.90 -5.54
CA ARG A 62 29.35 9.71 -5.63
C ARG A 62 30.45 8.81 -6.21
N SER A 63 30.49 8.59 -7.52
CA SER A 63 31.64 8.04 -8.28
C SER A 63 31.24 7.60 -9.71
N CYS A 64 30.97 8.56 -10.58
CA CYS A 64 31.43 8.44 -11.97
C CYS A 64 32.24 9.70 -12.27
N LEU A 65 33.41 9.71 -11.63
CA LEU A 65 34.59 10.47 -12.00
C LEU A 65 35.06 9.96 -13.37
N MET A 66 35.22 10.89 -14.32
CA MET A 66 36.00 10.78 -15.57
C MET A 66 35.66 9.63 -16.54
N SER A 67 34.96 9.97 -17.62
CA SER A 67 35.26 9.53 -19.00
C SER A 67 34.94 10.66 -19.95
#